data_AF-A0A5E3XJG5-F1
#
_entry.id   AF-A0A5E3XJG5-F1
#
_cell.length_a   1.000
_cell.length_b   1.000
_cell.length_c   1.000
_cell.angle_alpha   90.00
_cell.angle_beta   90.00
_cell.angle_gamma   90.00
#
_symmetry.space_group_name_H-M   'P 1'
#
loop_
_entity.id
_entity.type
_entity.pdbx_description
1 polymer ?
#
loop_
_entity_poly.entity_id
_entity_poly.type
_entity_poly.pdbx_seq_one_letter_code
_entity_poly.pdbx_strand_id
1 'polypeptide(L)'
;MADPTSSLSYSVHSLPPELLAEVFVILADCDLPSSRSLGWVRLAHVDRRWRNVILQLAPLWSKIIAAFPASDTAHDIILERAGHNAPLTFWPPGRRADADADGAYVDSDYHLSHHARELVRTHIHRTTALAHASIHDSEDWASLLGGQKLPHLSALELISAASNIRLDFPAFDAPKLRSLVFQDLFVPFHAPSLRSLSLWMGCDIDTRQCIPLITLLDVLAPCQELEELDLNQAAHASAQPVPPDTLVSLPHLKTLRFRGAQHIFASLWTHLSAPACEHLHLVLPFAAHSLPNLRLIRPLLQHHSHDTLQISLTPLNLPVVKFELFVGPSTARYESFSGRCSGRGVSVLLEHKTRSYYDNEPLHADITRTAALEALVAQLDTRRIRTVDLSSAHLSVVGLNEHDPLNTALVPLTKVDTLVLSATDNDVSDVARLRRLCEVYNREAPFPSLSTLAFKHRPSQAISSATEWLERNRSPLRAYLSSRKAAGHALAHIATAGTDPDSDHDLTRFRTEIARDVQDLLASRMAPLFGLGLASGGSKLLRRPARMYGGVGLPAPSHGQARSALVH
;
A
#
# COMPACT_ATOMS: atom_id res chain seq x y z
N MET A 1 3.17 -5.27 61.82
CA MET A 1 3.60 -3.99 61.20
C MET A 1 4.73 -4.33 60.25
N ALA A 2 4.51 -4.24 58.94
CA ALA A 2 5.55 -4.42 57.92
C ALA A 2 6.18 -3.05 57.63
N ASP A 3 7.51 -3.01 57.56
CA ASP A 3 8.30 -1.79 57.39
C ASP A 3 8.16 -1.21 55.96
N PRO A 4 7.55 -0.03 55.78
CA PRO A 4 7.31 0.57 54.47
C PRO A 4 8.57 1.15 53.81
N THR A 5 9.75 1.06 54.44
CA THR A 5 11.00 1.64 53.93
C THR A 5 11.95 0.63 53.27
N SER A 6 11.58 -0.66 53.22
CA SER A 6 12.28 -1.68 52.44
C SER A 6 11.97 -1.52 50.94
N SER A 7 12.49 -0.47 50.30
CA SER A 7 12.58 -0.45 48.85
C SER A 7 13.57 -1.55 48.44
N LEU A 8 13.03 -2.68 47.99
CA LEU A 8 13.82 -3.76 47.42
C LEU A 8 14.53 -3.21 46.18
N SER A 9 15.76 -2.75 46.36
CA SER A 9 16.66 -2.38 45.28
C SER A 9 17.09 -3.67 44.60
N TYR A 10 16.25 -4.14 43.68
CA TYR A 10 16.60 -5.25 42.80
C TYR A 10 17.69 -4.74 41.85
N SER A 11 18.94 -5.08 42.15
CA SER A 11 20.04 -4.87 41.22
C SER A 11 19.83 -5.77 40.00
N VAL A 12 19.99 -5.24 38.80
CA VAL A 12 19.95 -6.01 37.54
C VAL A 12 20.93 -7.20 37.59
N HIS A 13 22.03 -7.07 38.32
CA HIS A 13 23.01 -8.15 38.52
C HIS A 13 22.48 -9.32 39.37
N SER A 14 21.34 -9.17 40.04
CA SER A 14 20.70 -10.22 40.86
C SER A 14 19.62 -11.01 40.11
N LEU A 15 19.24 -10.60 38.89
CA LEU A 15 18.24 -11.30 38.10
C LEU A 15 18.69 -12.75 37.82
N PRO A 16 17.83 -13.76 38.00
CA PRO A 16 18.10 -15.14 37.58
C PRO A 16 18.49 -15.24 36.09
N PRO A 17 19.34 -16.22 35.70
CA PRO A 17 19.76 -16.41 34.30
C PRO A 17 18.60 -16.58 33.32
N GLU A 18 17.49 -17.17 33.75
CA GLU A 18 16.29 -17.44 32.95
C GLU A 18 15.58 -16.13 32.56
N LEU A 19 15.48 -15.19 33.51
CA LEU A 19 14.92 -13.87 33.23
C LEU A 19 15.84 -13.03 32.34
N LEU A 20 17.16 -13.14 32.52
CA LEU A 20 18.12 -12.52 31.60
C LEU A 20 17.97 -13.09 30.18
N ALA A 21 17.81 -14.40 30.06
CA ALA A 21 17.59 -15.05 28.77
C ALA A 21 16.33 -14.56 28.07
N GLU A 22 15.21 -14.44 28.80
CA GLU A 22 13.96 -13.89 28.26
C GLU A 22 14.13 -12.44 27.78
N VAL A 23 14.80 -11.61 28.58
CA VAL A 23 15.14 -10.23 28.19
C VAL A 23 15.99 -10.21 26.92
N PHE A 24 16.99 -11.08 26.79
CA PHE A 24 17.81 -11.15 25.58
C PHE A 24 17.05 -11.63 24.35
N VAL A 25 16.08 -12.54 24.50
CA VAL A 25 15.20 -12.95 23.40
C VAL A 25 14.36 -11.78 22.90
N ILE A 26 13.77 -11.00 23.81
CA ILE A 26 13.01 -9.81 23.45
C ILE A 26 13.91 -8.77 22.78
N LEU A 27 15.08 -8.48 23.37
CA LEU A 27 16.03 -7.51 22.81
C LEU A 27 16.57 -7.94 21.45
N ALA A 28 16.72 -9.25 21.20
CA ALA A 28 17.19 -9.73 19.91
C ALA A 28 16.19 -9.48 18.78
N ASP A 29 14.90 -9.35 19.08
CA ASP A 29 13.89 -8.96 18.11
C ASP A 29 13.84 -7.42 17.91
N CYS A 30 14.34 -6.63 18.87
CA CYS A 30 14.38 -5.16 18.79
C CYS A 30 15.71 -4.58 18.24
N ASP A 31 16.85 -5.25 18.48
CA ASP A 31 18.20 -4.74 18.20
C ASP A 31 18.99 -5.78 17.38
N LEU A 32 18.54 -6.06 16.15
CA LEU A 32 19.18 -7.04 15.26
C LEU A 32 20.58 -6.57 14.84
N PRO A 33 21.59 -7.47 14.82
CA PRO A 33 22.91 -7.14 14.29
C PRO A 33 22.83 -6.83 12.79
N SER A 34 23.70 -5.95 12.33
CA SER A 34 23.87 -5.56 10.93
C SER A 34 25.34 -5.42 10.57
N SER A 35 25.63 -5.16 9.28
CA SER A 35 26.99 -4.85 8.84
C SER A 35 27.60 -3.62 9.53
N ARG A 36 26.77 -2.75 10.12
CA ARG A 36 27.20 -1.51 10.79
C ARG A 36 27.05 -1.56 12.32
N SER A 37 26.40 -2.58 12.87
CA SER A 37 26.10 -2.68 14.30
C SER A 37 26.15 -4.12 14.78
N LEU A 38 26.76 -4.37 15.94
CA LEU A 38 26.67 -5.68 16.59
C LEU A 38 25.26 -5.97 17.14
N GLY A 39 24.36 -4.98 17.19
CA GLY A 39 23.03 -5.13 17.77
C GLY A 39 23.09 -5.69 19.20
N TRP A 40 22.19 -6.61 19.52
CA TRP A 40 22.13 -7.30 20.81
C TRP A 40 23.42 -8.07 21.15
N VAL A 41 24.28 -8.43 20.18
CA VAL A 41 25.54 -9.15 20.45
C VAL A 41 26.47 -8.32 21.34
N ARG A 42 26.35 -6.98 21.33
CA ARG A 42 27.09 -6.10 22.25
C ARG A 42 26.81 -6.40 23.73
N LEU A 43 25.64 -6.96 24.04
CA LEU A 43 25.27 -7.32 25.42
C LEU A 43 26.17 -8.42 25.99
N ALA A 44 26.79 -9.24 25.13
CA ALA A 44 27.78 -10.23 25.53
C ALA A 44 29.13 -9.61 25.99
N HIS A 45 29.23 -8.29 25.98
CA HIS A 45 30.38 -7.52 26.46
C HIS A 45 30.10 -6.74 27.76
N VAL A 46 28.87 -6.78 28.29
CA VAL A 46 28.50 -6.06 29.53
C VAL A 46 29.24 -6.66 30.73
N ASP A 47 29.03 -7.95 31.00
CA ASP A 47 29.76 -8.68 32.03
C ASP A 47 29.90 -10.18 31.65
N ARG A 48 30.67 -10.93 32.44
CA ARG A 48 30.90 -12.38 32.21
C ARG A 48 29.62 -13.21 32.31
N ARG A 49 28.69 -12.82 33.17
CA ARG A 49 27.44 -13.55 33.42
C ARG A 49 26.52 -13.43 32.21
N TRP A 50 26.32 -12.22 31.72
CA TRP A 50 25.53 -11.92 30.53
C TRP A 50 26.10 -12.65 29.31
N ARG A 51 27.42 -12.57 29.13
CA ARG A 51 28.12 -13.30 28.07
C ARG A 51 27.81 -14.80 28.11
N ASN A 52 27.94 -15.44 29.28
CA ASN A 52 27.70 -16.87 29.42
C ASN A 52 26.26 -17.26 29.09
N VAL A 53 25.29 -16.48 29.57
CA VAL A 53 23.86 -16.70 29.25
C VAL A 53 23.64 -16.58 27.75
N ILE A 54 24.08 -15.48 27.13
CA ILE A 54 23.90 -15.23 25.70
C ILE A 54 24.55 -16.31 24.83
N LEU A 55 25.77 -16.74 25.16
CA LEU A 55 26.50 -17.76 24.40
C LEU A 55 25.81 -19.14 24.45
N GLN A 56 25.01 -19.43 25.48
CA GLN A 56 24.26 -20.69 25.61
C GLN A 56 22.88 -20.65 24.92
N LEU A 57 22.41 -19.47 24.51
CA LEU A 57 21.10 -19.33 23.87
C LEU A 57 21.20 -19.55 22.35
N ALA A 58 21.29 -20.82 21.96
CA ALA A 58 21.28 -21.24 20.56
C ALA A 58 20.20 -20.58 19.68
N PRO A 59 18.95 -20.35 20.14
CA PRO A 59 17.93 -19.65 19.34
C PRO A 59 18.27 -18.20 18.97
N LEU A 60 19.14 -17.52 19.73
CA LEU A 60 19.58 -16.17 19.38
C LEU A 60 20.53 -16.22 18.19
N TRP A 61 21.52 -17.12 18.25
CA TRP A 61 22.52 -17.29 17.20
C TRP A 61 21.90 -17.79 15.89
N SER A 62 20.92 -18.69 15.97
CA SER A 62 20.26 -19.24 14.78
C SER A 62 19.46 -18.22 13.97
N LYS A 63 19.07 -17.08 14.58
CA LYS A 63 18.35 -15.98 13.93
C LYS A 63 19.24 -15.05 13.11
N ILE A 64 20.56 -15.08 13.32
CA ILE A 64 21.49 -14.05 12.81
C ILE A 64 22.60 -14.62 11.89
N ILE A 65 22.40 -15.81 11.31
CA ILE A 65 23.41 -16.47 10.46
C ILE A 65 23.84 -15.57 9.31
N ALA A 66 22.91 -14.83 8.69
CA ALA A 66 23.22 -13.92 7.57
C ALA A 66 23.55 -12.49 8.00
N ALA A 67 23.79 -12.21 9.29
CA ALA A 67 23.97 -10.84 9.77
C ALA A 67 25.32 -10.20 9.39
N PHE A 68 26.34 -11.02 9.12
CA PHE A 68 27.72 -10.58 8.87
C PHE A 68 28.24 -11.08 7.52
N PRO A 69 27.70 -10.59 6.39
CA PRO A 69 27.95 -11.16 5.06
C PRO A 69 29.43 -11.15 4.64
N ALA A 70 30.27 -10.32 5.24
CA ALA A 70 31.68 -10.18 4.91
C ALA A 70 32.62 -11.16 5.65
N SER A 71 32.13 -12.01 6.55
CA SER A 71 32.99 -12.87 7.38
C SER A 71 32.51 -14.31 7.45
N ASP A 72 33.17 -15.19 6.69
CA ASP A 72 32.91 -16.64 6.71
C ASP A 72 33.18 -17.23 8.09
N THR A 73 34.24 -16.79 8.78
CA THR A 73 34.53 -17.19 10.17
C THR A 73 33.40 -16.81 11.12
N ALA A 74 32.75 -15.66 10.93
CA ALA A 74 31.60 -15.29 11.75
C ALA A 74 30.42 -16.23 11.50
N HIS A 75 30.14 -16.59 10.25
CA HIS A 75 29.09 -17.56 9.92
C HIS A 75 29.33 -18.90 10.61
N ASP A 76 30.56 -19.42 10.58
CA ASP A 76 30.90 -20.70 11.20
C ASP A 76 30.71 -20.65 12.73
N ILE A 77 31.19 -19.58 13.38
CA ILE A 77 31.03 -19.40 14.84
C ILE A 77 29.55 -19.28 15.22
N ILE A 78 28.76 -18.53 14.45
CA ILE A 78 27.33 -18.36 14.72
C ILE A 78 26.59 -19.69 14.51
N LEU A 79 26.94 -20.44 13.47
CA LEU A 79 26.38 -21.76 13.20
C LEU A 79 26.73 -22.76 14.30
N GLU A 80 27.98 -22.78 14.76
CA GLU A 80 28.43 -23.60 15.90
C GLU A 80 27.59 -23.28 17.14
N ARG A 81 27.40 -21.98 17.45
CA ARG A 81 26.61 -21.53 18.61
C ARG A 81 25.11 -21.81 18.47
N ALA A 82 24.58 -21.79 17.25
CA ALA A 82 23.21 -22.22 16.97
C ALA A 82 23.03 -23.73 17.20
N GLY A 83 24.11 -24.50 17.21
CA GLY A 83 24.10 -25.95 17.43
C GLY A 83 23.45 -26.72 16.28
N HIS A 84 23.21 -28.02 16.49
CA HIS A 84 22.75 -28.93 15.43
C HIS A 84 21.22 -28.93 15.20
N ASN A 85 20.44 -28.47 16.18
CA ASN A 85 18.97 -28.65 16.16
C ASN A 85 18.18 -27.33 16.04
N ALA A 86 18.81 -26.17 16.25
CA ALA A 86 18.08 -24.90 16.23
C ALA A 86 17.61 -24.54 14.81
N PRO A 87 16.38 -24.07 14.60
CA PRO A 87 15.98 -23.63 13.27
C PRO A 87 16.78 -22.40 12.80
N LEU A 88 17.30 -22.42 11.57
CA LEU A 88 18.23 -21.41 11.05
C LEU A 88 17.51 -20.33 10.23
N THR A 89 17.95 -19.09 10.38
CA THR A 89 17.44 -17.95 9.60
C THR A 89 18.57 -17.34 8.78
N PHE A 90 18.38 -17.35 7.46
CA PHE A 90 19.25 -16.73 6.48
C PHE A 90 18.54 -15.49 5.91
N TRP A 91 18.42 -14.45 6.74
CA TRP A 91 17.74 -13.21 6.38
C TRP A 91 18.68 -12.02 6.59
N PRO A 92 19.13 -11.33 5.52
CA PRO A 92 20.03 -10.19 5.67
C PRO A 92 19.41 -9.05 6.51
N PRO A 93 20.16 -8.43 7.43
CA PRO A 93 19.69 -7.32 8.22
C PRO A 93 19.60 -6.06 7.35
N GLY A 94 18.42 -5.41 7.36
CA GLY A 94 18.17 -4.19 6.58
C GLY A 94 16.75 -4.08 6.03
N ARG A 95 16.05 -5.20 5.88
CA ARG A 95 14.70 -5.21 5.27
C ARG A 95 13.53 -5.15 6.25
N ARG A 96 13.76 -5.42 7.55
CA ARG A 96 12.67 -5.72 8.50
C ARG A 96 11.94 -4.51 9.10
N ALA A 97 12.45 -3.28 8.97
CA ALA A 97 11.92 -2.13 9.72
C ALA A 97 11.60 -0.87 8.90
N ASP A 98 12.32 -0.56 7.82
CA ASP A 98 12.25 0.78 7.20
C ASP A 98 11.57 0.82 5.83
N ALA A 99 10.96 -0.29 5.38
CA ALA A 99 10.30 -0.37 4.08
C ALA A 99 8.99 0.45 3.97
N ASP A 100 8.55 1.11 5.05
CA ASP A 100 7.23 1.72 5.12
C ASP A 100 7.17 3.25 4.89
N ALA A 101 8.29 3.97 4.72
CA ALA A 101 8.24 5.45 4.69
C ALA A 101 8.43 6.13 3.32
N ASP A 102 9.48 5.84 2.54
CA ASP A 102 9.93 6.83 1.55
C ASP A 102 9.99 6.39 0.08
N GLY A 103 9.67 5.15 -0.26
CA GLY A 103 9.63 4.71 -1.67
C GLY A 103 10.92 4.89 -2.46
N ALA A 104 12.00 5.34 -1.81
CA ALA A 104 13.33 5.37 -2.36
C ALA A 104 13.67 3.93 -2.70
N TYR A 105 14.07 3.69 -3.96
CA TYR A 105 14.73 2.47 -4.37
C TYR A 105 16.01 2.33 -3.54
N VAL A 106 15.88 1.82 -2.31
CA VAL A 106 17.02 1.39 -1.51
C VAL A 106 17.63 0.28 -2.32
N ASP A 107 18.82 0.58 -2.85
CA ASP A 107 19.69 -0.31 -3.61
C ASP A 107 19.62 -1.72 -3.00
N SER A 108 18.82 -2.58 -3.63
CA SER A 108 18.15 -3.72 -3.01
C SER A 108 19.02 -4.97 -2.94
N ASP A 109 20.34 -4.81 -3.04
CA ASP A 109 21.30 -5.90 -3.13
C ASP A 109 21.62 -6.50 -1.76
N TYR A 110 20.60 -7.10 -1.15
CA TYR A 110 20.74 -7.97 0.02
C TYR A 110 21.12 -9.38 -0.43
N HIS A 111 22.35 -9.51 -0.94
CA HIS A 111 22.90 -10.78 -1.38
C HIS A 111 23.44 -11.58 -0.19
N LEU A 112 23.15 -12.88 -0.18
CA LEU A 112 23.85 -13.81 0.71
C LEU A 112 25.26 -14.01 0.17
N SER A 113 26.27 -13.99 1.05
CA SER A 113 27.63 -14.34 0.66
C SER A 113 27.67 -15.77 0.09
N HIS A 114 28.68 -16.07 -0.72
CA HIS A 114 28.86 -17.42 -1.27
C HIS A 114 28.86 -18.49 -0.16
N HIS A 115 29.56 -18.25 0.95
CA HIS A 115 29.58 -19.15 2.09
C HIS A 115 28.21 -19.31 2.75
N ALA A 116 27.48 -18.22 2.96
CA ALA A 116 26.13 -18.28 3.51
C ALA A 116 25.18 -19.10 2.60
N ARG A 117 25.32 -18.99 1.26
CA ARG A 117 24.57 -19.84 0.32
C ARG A 117 24.91 -21.32 0.48
N GLU A 118 26.18 -21.66 0.65
CA GLU A 118 26.58 -23.05 0.88
C GLU A 118 26.03 -23.62 2.19
N LEU A 119 25.99 -22.80 3.25
CA LEU A 119 25.32 -23.16 4.50
C LEU A 119 23.82 -23.37 4.31
N VAL A 120 23.15 -22.56 3.47
CA VAL A 120 21.75 -22.78 3.11
C VAL A 120 21.58 -24.13 2.43
N ARG A 121 22.42 -24.49 1.45
CA ARG A 121 22.34 -25.80 0.77
C ARG A 121 22.50 -26.96 1.75
N THR A 122 23.45 -26.86 2.66
CA THR A 122 23.75 -27.90 3.66
C THR A 122 22.64 -28.03 4.71
N HIS A 123 21.96 -26.93 5.06
CA HIS A 123 21.03 -26.88 6.19
C HIS A 123 19.59 -26.51 5.81
N ILE A 124 19.21 -26.62 4.54
CA ILE A 124 17.90 -26.19 4.03
C ILE A 124 16.71 -26.79 4.79
N HIS A 125 16.82 -28.05 5.23
CA HIS A 125 15.77 -28.78 5.95
C HIS A 125 15.39 -28.17 7.31
N ARG A 126 16.31 -27.45 7.97
CA ARG A 126 16.09 -26.76 9.25
C ARG A 126 16.00 -25.26 9.12
N THR A 127 15.96 -24.74 7.89
CA THR A 127 15.80 -23.31 7.63
C THR A 127 14.37 -22.87 7.93
N THR A 128 14.20 -21.85 8.78
CA THR A 128 12.90 -21.21 9.09
C THR A 128 12.59 -20.02 8.21
N ALA A 129 13.62 -19.29 7.79
CA ALA A 129 13.44 -18.11 6.97
C ALA A 129 14.65 -17.92 6.07
N LEU A 130 14.40 -17.64 4.80
CA LEU A 130 15.42 -17.45 3.77
C LEU A 130 15.04 -16.23 2.93
N ALA A 131 15.94 -15.27 2.84
CA ALA A 131 15.86 -14.15 1.91
C ALA A 131 17.16 -14.04 1.11
N HIS A 132 17.02 -13.92 -0.21
CA HIS A 132 18.14 -13.67 -1.10
C HIS A 132 17.68 -12.83 -2.28
N ALA A 133 18.41 -11.74 -2.54
CA ALA A 133 18.24 -10.95 -3.75
C ALA A 133 19.60 -10.80 -4.44
N SER A 134 19.66 -11.14 -5.72
CA SER A 134 20.86 -10.87 -6.53
C SER A 134 20.47 -10.49 -7.95
N ILE A 135 21.00 -9.34 -8.39
CA ILE A 135 20.88 -8.84 -9.77
C ILE A 135 22.02 -9.39 -10.65
N HIS A 136 23.04 -10.02 -10.05
CA HIS A 136 24.25 -10.45 -10.77
C HIS A 136 24.50 -11.96 -10.73
N ASP A 137 23.98 -12.65 -9.71
CA ASP A 137 24.24 -14.08 -9.53
C ASP A 137 23.09 -14.93 -10.07
N SER A 138 23.42 -15.87 -10.95
CA SER A 138 22.50 -16.89 -11.47
C SER A 138 22.39 -18.08 -10.50
N GLU A 139 22.12 -17.80 -9.22
CA GLU A 139 21.90 -18.86 -8.24
C GLU A 139 20.67 -19.68 -8.63
N ASP A 140 20.84 -20.99 -8.80
CA ASP A 140 19.76 -21.87 -9.25
C ASP A 140 18.91 -22.35 -8.07
N TRP A 141 18.22 -21.40 -7.44
CA TRP A 141 17.29 -21.66 -6.34
C TRP A 141 16.21 -22.67 -6.69
N ALA A 142 15.84 -22.76 -7.98
CA ALA A 142 14.87 -23.74 -8.44
C ALA A 142 15.37 -25.18 -8.24
N SER A 143 16.61 -25.44 -8.62
CA SER A 143 17.26 -26.74 -8.36
C SER A 143 17.42 -27.04 -6.88
N LEU A 144 17.70 -26.03 -6.06
CA LEU A 144 17.82 -26.23 -4.62
C LEU A 144 16.47 -26.56 -3.96
N LEU A 145 15.38 -25.89 -4.36
CA LEU A 145 14.08 -26.04 -3.73
C LEU A 145 13.28 -27.23 -4.27
N GLY A 146 13.36 -27.53 -5.57
CA GLY A 146 12.50 -28.51 -6.23
C GLY A 146 12.48 -29.87 -5.52
N GLY A 147 11.28 -30.33 -5.15
CA GLY A 147 11.05 -31.61 -4.48
C GLY A 147 11.54 -31.72 -3.04
N GLN A 148 12.07 -30.63 -2.45
CA GLN A 148 12.52 -30.65 -1.06
C GLN A 148 11.36 -30.69 -0.06
N LYS A 149 11.63 -31.26 1.12
CA LYS A 149 10.77 -31.15 2.29
C LYS A 149 11.35 -30.12 3.25
N LEU A 150 10.62 -29.04 3.47
CA LEU A 150 11.03 -27.86 4.22
C LEU A 150 10.11 -27.64 5.44
N PRO A 151 10.10 -28.56 6.43
CA PRO A 151 9.11 -28.61 7.49
C PRO A 151 9.17 -27.45 8.49
N HIS A 152 10.28 -26.70 8.49
CA HIS A 152 10.50 -25.56 9.36
C HIS A 152 10.34 -24.22 8.64
N LEU A 153 10.32 -24.20 7.31
CA LEU A 153 10.32 -22.97 6.52
C LEU A 153 8.99 -22.23 6.72
N SER A 154 9.09 -20.96 7.10
CA SER A 154 7.95 -20.09 7.47
C SER A 154 7.91 -18.79 6.66
N ALA A 155 9.07 -18.33 6.16
CA ALA A 155 9.17 -17.20 5.25
C ALA A 155 10.22 -17.49 4.17
N LEU A 156 9.88 -17.24 2.92
CA LEU A 156 10.80 -17.40 1.79
C LEU A 156 10.70 -16.19 0.87
N GLU A 157 11.83 -15.58 0.58
CA GLU A 157 11.94 -14.49 -0.36
C GLU A 157 13.14 -14.71 -1.27
N LEU A 158 12.88 -14.83 -2.56
CA LEU A 158 13.94 -15.02 -3.55
C LEU A 158 13.70 -14.08 -4.74
N ILE A 159 14.69 -13.25 -5.01
CA ILE A 159 14.73 -12.32 -6.13
C ILE A 159 15.90 -12.73 -7.04
N SER A 160 15.58 -13.09 -8.27
CA SER A 160 16.54 -13.53 -9.29
C SER A 160 16.74 -12.45 -10.34
N ALA A 161 17.95 -12.27 -10.85
CA ALA A 161 18.22 -11.40 -11.99
C ALA A 161 17.76 -12.01 -13.31
N ALA A 162 17.94 -13.32 -13.43
CA ALA A 162 17.55 -14.09 -14.57
C ALA A 162 16.21 -14.75 -14.27
N SER A 163 15.28 -14.58 -15.18
CA SER A 163 13.99 -15.25 -15.19
C SER A 163 14.16 -16.77 -15.16
N ASN A 164 14.03 -17.35 -13.96
CA ASN A 164 14.26 -18.76 -13.67
C ASN A 164 12.93 -19.45 -13.34
N ILE A 165 11.97 -19.36 -14.26
CA ILE A 165 10.67 -20.05 -14.12
C ILE A 165 10.86 -21.51 -14.51
N ARG A 166 10.71 -22.39 -13.53
CA ARG A 166 11.00 -23.82 -13.63
C ARG A 166 9.78 -24.66 -13.28
N LEU A 167 8.91 -24.84 -14.27
CA LEU A 167 7.66 -25.60 -14.13
C LEU A 167 7.88 -27.12 -14.18
N ASP A 168 9.04 -27.55 -14.66
CA ASP A 168 9.50 -28.93 -14.79
C ASP A 168 9.98 -29.53 -13.47
N PHE A 169 10.22 -28.70 -12.45
CA PHE A 169 10.66 -29.17 -11.14
C PHE A 169 9.49 -29.68 -10.29
N PRO A 170 9.69 -30.75 -9.51
CA PRO A 170 8.69 -31.22 -8.58
C PRO A 170 8.41 -30.16 -7.52
N ALA A 171 7.14 -30.08 -7.09
CA ALA A 171 6.75 -29.14 -6.05
C ALA A 171 7.49 -29.43 -4.74
N PHE A 172 7.98 -28.38 -4.08
CA PHE A 172 8.55 -28.50 -2.73
C PHE A 172 7.43 -28.44 -1.68
N ASP A 173 7.63 -29.13 -0.56
CA ASP A 173 6.65 -29.23 0.52
C ASP A 173 7.10 -28.38 1.72
N ALA A 174 6.35 -27.32 2.03
CA ALA A 174 6.66 -26.37 3.10
C ALA A 174 5.40 -26.08 3.94
N PRO A 175 4.97 -27.01 4.81
CA PRO A 175 3.67 -26.93 5.48
C PRO A 175 3.54 -25.77 6.47
N LYS A 176 4.66 -25.21 6.94
CA LYS A 176 4.69 -24.06 7.85
C LYS A 176 4.92 -22.71 7.14
N LEU A 177 5.06 -22.71 5.81
CA LEU A 177 5.33 -21.50 5.04
C LEU A 177 4.12 -20.56 5.13
N ARG A 178 4.36 -19.32 5.58
CA ARG A 178 3.34 -18.29 5.77
C ARG A 178 3.49 -17.12 4.81
N SER A 179 4.72 -16.79 4.42
CA SER A 179 5.01 -15.72 3.48
C SER A 179 5.95 -16.22 2.39
N LEU A 180 5.56 -16.02 1.14
CA LEU A 180 6.33 -16.36 -0.04
C LEU A 180 6.42 -15.17 -0.98
N VAL A 181 7.64 -14.75 -1.31
CA VAL A 181 7.93 -13.73 -2.31
C VAL A 181 8.87 -14.33 -3.35
N PHE A 182 8.42 -14.36 -4.59
CA PHE A 182 9.29 -14.63 -5.72
C PHE A 182 9.31 -13.45 -6.67
N GLN A 183 10.52 -13.07 -7.09
CA GLN A 183 10.73 -12.15 -8.19
C GLN A 183 11.62 -12.80 -9.25
N ASP A 184 11.11 -12.87 -10.48
CA ASP A 184 11.78 -13.50 -11.63
C ASP A 184 12.19 -14.96 -11.39
N LEU A 185 11.45 -15.65 -10.51
CA LEU A 185 11.66 -17.04 -10.12
C LEU A 185 10.29 -17.69 -9.92
N PHE A 186 10.16 -18.96 -10.27
CA PHE A 186 9.02 -19.75 -9.82
C PHE A 186 9.38 -21.23 -9.76
N VAL A 187 9.05 -21.82 -8.62
CA VAL A 187 9.14 -23.27 -8.36
C VAL A 187 7.77 -23.67 -7.80
N PRO A 188 7.11 -24.70 -8.35
CA PRO A 188 5.88 -25.22 -7.76
C PRO A 188 6.04 -25.54 -6.28
N PHE A 189 4.99 -25.35 -5.48
CA PHE A 189 5.06 -25.54 -4.04
C PHE A 189 3.75 -26.07 -3.45
N HIS A 190 3.86 -26.74 -2.31
CA HIS A 190 2.76 -27.13 -1.44
C HIS A 190 2.92 -26.43 -0.08
N ALA A 191 2.08 -25.42 0.17
CA ALA A 191 2.15 -24.57 1.35
C ALA A 191 0.75 -24.26 1.90
N PRO A 192 0.06 -25.22 2.55
CA PRO A 192 -1.31 -25.04 3.02
C PRO A 192 -1.47 -23.93 4.09
N SER A 193 -0.41 -23.59 4.83
CA SER A 193 -0.41 -22.50 5.82
C SER A 193 -0.07 -21.13 5.24
N LEU A 194 0.02 -21.00 3.91
CA LEU A 194 0.44 -19.77 3.26
C LEU A 194 -0.60 -18.67 3.46
N ARG A 195 -0.15 -17.50 3.94
CA ARG A 195 -0.99 -16.33 4.22
C ARG A 195 -0.72 -15.16 3.28
N SER A 196 0.52 -15.02 2.81
CA SER A 196 0.91 -13.96 1.89
C SER A 196 1.74 -14.54 0.75
N LEU A 197 1.27 -14.36 -0.48
CA LEU A 197 1.92 -14.79 -1.70
C LEU A 197 2.15 -13.59 -2.61
N SER A 198 3.39 -13.39 -3.03
CA SER A 198 3.80 -12.30 -3.91
C SER A 198 4.64 -12.86 -5.06
N LEU A 199 4.16 -12.75 -6.28
CA LEU A 199 4.83 -13.22 -7.50
C LEU A 199 5.04 -12.06 -8.46
N TRP A 200 6.30 -11.74 -8.75
CA TRP A 200 6.72 -10.61 -9.55
C TRP A 200 7.54 -11.11 -10.72
N MET A 201 7.05 -10.93 -11.95
CA MET A 201 7.79 -11.30 -13.14
C MET A 201 8.14 -10.05 -13.93
N GLY A 202 9.41 -9.94 -14.29
CA GLY A 202 9.99 -8.88 -15.06
C GLY A 202 9.34 -8.77 -16.42
N CYS A 203 9.12 -7.53 -16.83
CA CYS A 203 8.45 -7.15 -18.06
C CYS A 203 9.47 -7.08 -19.20
N ASP A 204 10.30 -8.11 -19.38
CA ASP A 204 11.14 -8.15 -20.58
C ASP A 204 10.24 -8.47 -21.79
N ILE A 205 10.56 -7.84 -22.92
CA ILE A 205 9.63 -7.65 -24.07
C ILE A 205 9.27 -9.01 -24.72
N ASP A 206 10.08 -10.02 -24.46
CA ASP A 206 9.87 -11.40 -24.89
C ASP A 206 9.03 -12.16 -23.87
N THR A 207 7.71 -12.15 -24.09
CA THR A 207 6.57 -12.74 -23.36
C THR A 207 6.66 -14.22 -22.90
N ARG A 208 7.84 -14.84 -22.86
CA ARG A 208 8.01 -16.29 -22.73
C ARG A 208 8.14 -16.80 -21.29
N GLN A 209 8.24 -15.94 -20.30
CA GLN A 209 8.51 -16.36 -18.92
C GLN A 209 7.46 -15.81 -17.97
N CYS A 210 6.25 -16.36 -18.09
CA CYS A 210 5.20 -16.20 -17.08
C CYS A 210 4.69 -17.59 -16.68
N ILE A 211 3.98 -17.67 -15.55
CA ILE A 211 3.39 -18.93 -15.07
C ILE A 211 2.10 -19.19 -15.88
N PRO A 212 1.88 -20.39 -16.43
CA PRO A 212 0.59 -20.72 -17.03
C PRO A 212 -0.52 -20.57 -16.00
N LEU A 213 -1.63 -19.92 -16.37
CA LEU A 213 -2.72 -19.64 -15.42
C LEU A 213 -3.23 -20.92 -14.71
N ILE A 214 -3.34 -22.05 -15.42
CA ILE A 214 -3.73 -23.33 -14.83
C ILE A 214 -2.77 -23.76 -13.71
N THR A 215 -1.46 -23.65 -13.94
CA THR A 215 -0.45 -24.00 -12.94
C THR A 215 -0.50 -23.07 -11.73
N LEU A 216 -0.78 -21.78 -11.93
CA LEU A 216 -1.00 -20.85 -10.83
C LEU A 216 -2.23 -21.25 -10.00
N LEU A 217 -3.34 -21.61 -10.65
CA LEU A 217 -4.55 -22.07 -9.97
C LEU A 217 -4.31 -23.36 -9.17
N ASP A 218 -3.57 -24.32 -9.73
CA ASP A 218 -3.22 -25.58 -9.05
C ASP A 218 -2.45 -25.35 -7.75
N VAL A 219 -1.51 -24.38 -7.76
CA VAL A 219 -0.72 -24.01 -6.57
C VAL A 219 -1.53 -23.20 -5.55
N LEU A 220 -2.51 -22.41 -6.00
CA LEU A 220 -3.40 -21.67 -5.12
C LEU A 220 -4.46 -22.56 -4.45
N ALA A 221 -4.90 -23.64 -5.11
CA ALA A 221 -5.93 -24.55 -4.61
C ALA A 221 -5.72 -25.06 -3.16
N PRO A 222 -4.51 -25.48 -2.73
CA PRO A 222 -4.26 -25.88 -1.34
C PRO A 222 -4.11 -24.72 -0.34
N CYS A 223 -4.00 -23.46 -0.79
CA CYS A 223 -3.67 -22.30 0.04
C CYS A 223 -4.92 -21.65 0.66
N GLN A 224 -5.70 -22.40 1.44
CA GLN A 224 -7.00 -21.93 1.98
C GLN A 224 -6.86 -20.80 3.02
N GLU A 225 -5.70 -20.70 3.68
CA GLU A 225 -5.37 -19.66 4.67
C GLU A 225 -4.82 -18.37 4.04
N LEU A 226 -4.82 -18.26 2.70
CA LEU A 226 -4.23 -17.12 2.00
C LEU A 226 -5.04 -15.84 2.28
N GLU A 227 -4.38 -14.83 2.85
CA GLU A 227 -4.94 -13.53 3.20
C GLU A 227 -4.56 -12.44 2.18
N GLU A 228 -3.37 -12.56 1.57
CA GLU A 228 -2.80 -11.60 0.63
C GLU A 228 -2.25 -12.31 -0.62
N LEU A 229 -2.67 -11.85 -1.79
CA LEU A 229 -2.21 -12.33 -3.08
C LEU A 229 -1.76 -11.13 -3.93
N ASP A 230 -0.49 -11.07 -4.28
CA ASP A 230 0.10 -10.04 -5.16
C ASP A 230 0.69 -10.70 -6.40
N LEU A 231 0.12 -10.40 -7.57
CA LEU A 231 0.48 -10.97 -8.85
C LEU A 231 0.91 -9.85 -9.78
N ASN A 232 2.21 -9.61 -9.89
CA ASN A 232 2.77 -8.62 -10.80
C ASN A 232 3.34 -9.31 -12.04
N GLN A 233 2.54 -9.34 -13.10
CA GLN A 233 2.83 -9.98 -14.39
C GLN A 233 3.16 -11.47 -14.27
N ALA A 234 2.70 -12.10 -13.18
CA ALA A 234 3.06 -13.46 -12.84
C ALA A 234 2.46 -14.52 -13.78
N ALA A 235 1.34 -14.23 -14.43
CA ALA A 235 0.55 -15.23 -15.17
C ALA A 235 0.37 -14.87 -16.66
N HIS A 236 0.30 -15.91 -17.50
CA HIS A 236 -0.09 -15.81 -18.91
C HIS A 236 -1.14 -16.85 -19.29
N ALA A 237 -1.75 -16.65 -20.46
CA ALA A 237 -2.74 -17.56 -21.00
C ALA A 237 -2.01 -18.82 -21.47
N SER A 238 -2.37 -19.96 -20.91
CA SER A 238 -1.90 -21.26 -21.38
C SER A 238 -2.42 -21.53 -22.80
N ALA A 239 -1.68 -22.34 -23.56
CA ALA A 239 -2.16 -22.83 -24.86
C ALA A 239 -3.46 -23.64 -24.74
N GLN A 240 -3.67 -24.29 -23.60
CA GLN A 240 -4.91 -24.96 -23.25
C GLN A 240 -5.79 -24.03 -22.42
N PRO A 241 -7.09 -23.89 -22.74
CA PRO A 241 -8.01 -23.13 -21.90
C PRO A 241 -8.14 -23.77 -20.52
N VAL A 242 -8.29 -22.95 -19.48
CA VAL A 242 -8.59 -23.46 -18.13
C VAL A 242 -9.95 -24.15 -18.17
N PRO A 243 -10.09 -25.39 -17.66
CA PRO A 243 -11.38 -26.07 -17.63
C PRO A 243 -12.42 -25.23 -16.88
N PRO A 244 -13.66 -25.10 -17.39
CA PRO A 244 -14.68 -24.23 -16.79
C PRO A 244 -15.04 -24.61 -15.36
N ASP A 245 -14.88 -25.88 -14.99
CA ASP A 245 -15.19 -26.42 -13.66
C ASP A 245 -14.07 -26.16 -12.63
N THR A 246 -12.96 -25.54 -13.04
CA THR A 246 -11.85 -25.22 -12.14
C THR A 246 -12.25 -24.05 -11.25
N LEU A 247 -12.58 -24.31 -9.98
CA LEU A 247 -12.86 -23.26 -9.01
C LEU A 247 -11.92 -23.39 -7.81
N VAL A 248 -11.10 -22.37 -7.60
CA VAL A 248 -10.19 -22.26 -6.45
C VAL A 248 -10.85 -21.40 -5.38
N SER A 249 -11.08 -21.98 -4.20
CA SER A 249 -11.67 -21.28 -3.07
C SER A 249 -10.59 -20.71 -2.15
N LEU A 250 -10.62 -19.38 -1.95
CA LEU A 250 -9.73 -18.64 -1.06
C LEU A 250 -10.59 -17.85 -0.04
N PRO A 251 -11.18 -18.53 0.95
CA PRO A 251 -12.19 -17.94 1.84
C PRO A 251 -11.64 -16.82 2.73
N HIS A 252 -10.32 -16.79 2.96
CA HIS A 252 -9.65 -15.82 3.82
C HIS A 252 -8.94 -14.69 3.05
N LEU A 253 -9.02 -14.68 1.71
CA LEU A 253 -8.32 -13.69 0.89
C LEU A 253 -8.91 -12.30 1.12
N LYS A 254 -8.16 -11.44 1.79
CA LYS A 254 -8.54 -10.05 2.11
C LYS A 254 -8.06 -9.08 1.04
N THR A 255 -6.86 -9.33 0.51
CA THR A 255 -6.19 -8.42 -0.42
C THR A 255 -5.77 -9.16 -1.69
N LEU A 256 -6.27 -8.73 -2.84
CA LEU A 256 -5.77 -9.12 -4.15
C LEU A 256 -5.15 -7.91 -4.85
N ARG A 257 -3.88 -8.02 -5.23
CA ARG A 257 -3.18 -7.10 -6.12
C ARG A 257 -2.85 -7.84 -7.41
N PHE A 258 -3.20 -7.25 -8.53
CA PHE A 258 -2.95 -7.83 -9.84
C PHE A 258 -2.43 -6.76 -10.78
N ARG A 259 -1.28 -6.99 -11.40
CA ARG A 259 -0.75 -6.22 -12.52
C ARG A 259 -0.52 -7.15 -13.69
N GLY A 260 -1.07 -6.86 -14.86
CA GLY A 260 -0.91 -7.76 -16.01
C GLY A 260 -2.00 -7.61 -17.06
N ALA A 261 -2.04 -8.52 -18.01
CA ALA A 261 -3.02 -8.48 -19.09
C ALA A 261 -4.45 -8.71 -18.58
N GLN A 262 -5.40 -7.92 -19.09
CA GLN A 262 -6.76 -7.89 -18.57
C GLN A 262 -7.60 -9.15 -18.89
N HIS A 263 -7.28 -9.88 -19.96
CA HIS A 263 -7.88 -11.21 -20.21
C HIS A 263 -7.40 -12.27 -19.21
N ILE A 264 -6.17 -12.17 -18.72
CA ILE A 264 -5.63 -13.04 -17.65
C ILE A 264 -6.34 -12.77 -16.35
N PHE A 265 -6.50 -11.48 -15.99
CA PHE A 265 -7.26 -11.11 -14.82
C PHE A 265 -8.69 -11.66 -14.87
N ALA A 266 -9.37 -11.53 -16.01
CA ALA A 266 -10.74 -12.03 -16.14
C ALA A 266 -10.83 -13.53 -15.93
N SER A 267 -9.96 -14.31 -16.58
CA SER A 267 -9.94 -15.76 -16.41
C SER A 267 -9.59 -16.14 -14.97
N LEU A 268 -8.58 -15.51 -14.38
CA LEU A 268 -8.23 -15.69 -12.96
C LEU A 268 -9.43 -15.42 -12.07
N TRP A 269 -10.08 -14.26 -12.21
CA TRP A 269 -11.19 -13.84 -11.37
C TRP A 269 -12.44 -14.72 -11.52
N THR A 270 -12.70 -15.29 -12.70
CA THR A 270 -13.79 -16.26 -12.89
C THR A 270 -13.53 -17.60 -12.23
N HIS A 271 -12.26 -17.97 -12.01
CA HIS A 271 -11.85 -19.22 -11.36
C HIS A 271 -11.50 -19.06 -9.89
N LEU A 272 -11.58 -17.84 -9.33
CA LEU A 272 -11.34 -17.58 -7.91
C LEU A 272 -12.64 -17.28 -7.16
N SER A 273 -12.85 -17.97 -6.05
CA SER A 273 -13.88 -17.62 -5.06
C SER A 273 -13.21 -16.96 -3.85
N ALA A 274 -13.32 -15.63 -3.74
CA ALA A 274 -12.72 -14.83 -2.67
C ALA A 274 -13.77 -13.96 -1.96
N PRO A 275 -14.68 -14.56 -1.17
CA PRO A 275 -15.80 -13.84 -0.55
C PRO A 275 -15.37 -12.82 0.51
N ALA A 276 -14.20 -12.99 1.12
CA ALA A 276 -13.65 -12.07 2.11
C ALA A 276 -12.78 -10.95 1.50
N CYS A 277 -12.72 -10.83 0.17
CA CYS A 277 -11.88 -9.84 -0.49
C CYS A 277 -12.38 -8.42 -0.19
N GLU A 278 -11.65 -7.72 0.69
CA GLU A 278 -11.94 -6.34 1.10
C GLU A 278 -11.16 -5.32 0.27
N HIS A 279 -10.02 -5.74 -0.30
CA HIS A 279 -9.14 -4.89 -1.08
C HIS A 279 -8.77 -5.52 -2.42
N LEU A 280 -9.12 -4.85 -3.51
CA LEU A 280 -8.75 -5.25 -4.87
C LEU A 280 -7.97 -4.12 -5.53
N HIS A 281 -6.72 -4.36 -5.92
CA HIS A 281 -5.90 -3.42 -6.66
C HIS A 281 -5.53 -4.00 -8.02
N LEU A 282 -6.01 -3.39 -9.10
CA LEU A 282 -5.77 -3.83 -10.47
C LEU A 282 -4.88 -2.84 -11.17
N VAL A 283 -3.85 -3.30 -11.88
CA VAL A 283 -2.99 -2.50 -12.74
C VAL A 283 -3.00 -3.13 -14.13
N LEU A 284 -3.82 -2.56 -15.00
CA LEU A 284 -4.14 -3.12 -16.31
C LEU A 284 -3.54 -2.27 -17.43
N PRO A 285 -3.08 -2.88 -18.53
CA PRO A 285 -2.71 -2.13 -19.72
C PRO A 285 -3.94 -1.42 -20.28
N PHE A 286 -3.71 -0.20 -20.69
CA PHE A 286 -4.74 0.66 -21.22
C PHE A 286 -5.09 0.26 -22.67
N ALA A 287 -6.22 -0.43 -22.86
CA ALA A 287 -6.75 -0.79 -24.17
C ALA A 287 -8.29 -0.74 -24.19
N ALA A 288 -8.90 -0.36 -25.32
CA ALA A 288 -10.36 -0.19 -25.40
C ALA A 288 -11.15 -1.50 -25.18
N HIS A 289 -10.56 -2.64 -25.56
CA HIS A 289 -11.12 -3.96 -25.26
C HIS A 289 -10.99 -4.33 -23.76
N SER A 290 -10.35 -3.48 -22.94
CA SER A 290 -10.14 -3.74 -21.52
C SER A 290 -11.36 -3.50 -20.62
N LEU A 291 -12.47 -3.05 -21.18
CA LEU A 291 -13.62 -2.56 -20.42
C LEU A 291 -14.67 -3.61 -20.04
N PRO A 292 -14.99 -4.61 -20.88
CA PRO A 292 -16.00 -5.62 -20.53
C PRO A 292 -15.71 -6.38 -19.23
N ASN A 293 -14.43 -6.60 -18.90
CA ASN A 293 -14.05 -7.38 -17.71
C ASN A 293 -14.26 -6.62 -16.39
N LEU A 294 -14.49 -5.30 -16.43
CA LEU A 294 -14.85 -4.53 -15.24
C LEU A 294 -16.21 -4.95 -14.68
N ARG A 295 -17.07 -5.58 -15.51
CA ARG A 295 -18.33 -6.17 -15.05
C ARG A 295 -18.09 -7.31 -14.04
N LEU A 296 -16.94 -7.99 -14.11
CA LEU A 296 -16.61 -9.10 -13.22
C LEU A 296 -16.38 -8.64 -11.78
N ILE A 297 -15.88 -7.42 -11.60
CA ILE A 297 -15.63 -6.81 -10.28
C ILE A 297 -16.81 -5.95 -9.80
N ARG A 298 -17.92 -5.94 -10.55
CA ARG A 298 -19.14 -5.20 -10.20
C ARG A 298 -19.65 -5.49 -8.78
N PRO A 299 -19.69 -6.75 -8.29
CA PRO A 299 -20.14 -7.01 -6.92
C PRO A 299 -19.30 -6.29 -5.85
N LEU A 300 -17.99 -6.19 -6.05
CA LEU A 300 -17.08 -5.46 -5.14
C LEU A 300 -17.26 -3.95 -5.28
N LEU A 301 -17.38 -3.45 -6.51
CA LEU A 301 -17.63 -2.03 -6.75
C LEU A 301 -18.97 -1.54 -6.15
N GLN A 302 -19.97 -2.42 -6.09
CA GLN A 302 -21.31 -2.13 -5.56
C GLN A 302 -21.45 -2.43 -4.06
N HIS A 303 -20.36 -2.72 -3.36
CA HIS A 303 -20.39 -2.99 -1.92
C HIS A 303 -20.99 -1.79 -1.16
N HIS A 304 -21.81 -2.06 -0.14
CA HIS A 304 -22.59 -1.03 0.55
C HIS A 304 -21.74 -0.07 1.39
N SER A 305 -20.53 -0.47 1.77
CA SER A 305 -19.58 0.41 2.46
C SER A 305 -18.82 1.33 1.51
N HIS A 306 -18.95 1.17 0.19
CA HIS A 306 -18.27 2.02 -0.78
C HIS A 306 -19.13 3.25 -1.08
N ASP A 307 -18.74 4.39 -0.51
CA ASP A 307 -19.42 5.68 -0.63
C ASP A 307 -18.52 6.76 -1.24
N THR A 308 -17.25 6.44 -1.51
CA THR A 308 -16.24 7.39 -1.95
C THR A 308 -15.64 6.93 -3.27
N LEU A 309 -15.64 7.82 -4.26
CA LEU A 309 -14.98 7.66 -5.54
C LEU A 309 -13.82 8.64 -5.64
N GLN A 310 -12.59 8.15 -5.65
CA GLN A 310 -11.40 8.97 -5.89
C GLN A 310 -10.89 8.72 -7.32
N ILE A 311 -10.57 9.81 -8.02
CA ILE A 311 -10.01 9.79 -9.36
C ILE A 311 -8.67 10.51 -9.33
N SER A 312 -7.66 9.83 -9.83
CA SER A 312 -6.28 10.27 -9.89
C SER A 312 -5.79 10.14 -11.33
N LEU A 313 -5.16 11.19 -11.83
CA LEU A 313 -4.64 11.28 -13.19
C LEU A 313 -3.21 11.78 -13.08
N THR A 314 -2.23 11.00 -13.53
CA THR A 314 -0.85 11.50 -13.61
C THR A 314 -0.68 12.42 -14.81
N PRO A 315 0.21 13.42 -14.73
CA PRO A 315 0.48 14.32 -15.85
C PRO A 315 1.01 13.56 -17.08
N LEU A 316 0.70 14.03 -18.29
CA LEU A 316 1.18 13.45 -19.57
C LEU A 316 2.69 13.53 -19.77
N ASN A 317 3.41 14.31 -18.96
CA ASN A 317 4.86 14.49 -19.09
C ASN A 317 5.66 13.27 -18.62
N LEU A 318 4.99 12.23 -18.10
CA LEU A 318 5.61 10.98 -17.72
C LEU A 318 5.47 9.94 -18.85
N PRO A 319 6.46 9.04 -19.02
CA PRO A 319 6.41 7.96 -20.02
C PRO A 319 5.29 6.94 -19.77
N VAL A 320 4.62 7.04 -18.63
CA VAL A 320 3.48 6.22 -18.28
C VAL A 320 2.35 7.14 -17.87
N VAL A 321 1.28 7.15 -18.65
CA VAL A 321 0.05 7.80 -18.23
C VAL A 321 -0.74 6.84 -17.38
N LYS A 322 -1.12 7.31 -16.19
CA LYS A 322 -1.76 6.53 -15.16
C LYS A 322 -3.10 7.15 -14.82
N PHE A 323 -4.13 6.35 -15.03
CA PHE A 323 -5.49 6.63 -14.61
C PHE A 323 -5.78 5.72 -13.43
N GLU A 324 -6.05 6.31 -12.27
CA GLU A 324 -6.23 5.57 -11.03
C GLU A 324 -7.59 5.92 -10.43
N LEU A 325 -8.43 4.90 -10.28
CA LEU A 325 -9.76 5.04 -9.72
C LEU A 325 -9.83 4.22 -8.43
N PHE A 326 -10.23 4.83 -7.33
CA PHE A 326 -10.43 4.14 -6.06
C PHE A 326 -11.87 4.28 -5.58
N VAL A 327 -12.45 3.17 -5.14
CA VAL A 327 -13.82 3.08 -4.64
C VAL A 327 -13.81 2.41 -3.28
N GLY A 328 -14.16 3.14 -2.22
CA GLY A 328 -14.02 2.67 -0.84
C GLY A 328 -14.91 3.44 0.14
N PRO A 329 -14.86 3.10 1.44
CA PRO A 329 -15.50 3.90 2.47
C PRO A 329 -14.79 5.24 2.63
N SER A 330 -15.51 6.28 3.02
CA SER A 330 -15.01 7.64 3.28
C SER A 330 -13.96 7.71 4.39
N THR A 331 -13.86 6.66 5.21
CA THR A 331 -12.80 6.47 6.21
C THR A 331 -11.52 5.88 5.64
N ALA A 332 -11.55 5.29 4.45
CA ALA A 332 -10.35 4.75 3.82
C ALA A 332 -9.43 5.90 3.42
N ARG A 333 -8.19 5.84 3.91
CA ARG A 333 -7.11 6.67 3.40
C ARG A 333 -6.51 5.96 2.20
N TYR A 334 -6.51 6.66 1.08
CA TYR A 334 -5.79 6.27 -0.09
C TYR A 334 -4.53 7.12 -0.18
N GLU A 335 -3.38 6.48 0.00
CA GLU A 335 -2.06 7.06 -0.24
C GLU A 335 -1.51 6.33 -1.47
N SER A 336 -1.23 7.06 -2.55
CA SER A 336 -0.68 6.46 -3.76
C SER A 336 0.77 6.88 -4.04
N PHE A 337 1.36 6.04 -4.89
CA PHE A 337 2.66 6.11 -5.55
C PHE A 337 3.94 5.91 -4.73
N SER A 338 3.90 5.01 -3.73
CA SER A 338 4.93 3.97 -3.45
C SER A 338 4.81 3.36 -2.04
N GLY A 339 4.08 3.97 -1.11
CA GLY A 339 3.80 3.42 0.22
C GLY A 339 2.40 2.83 0.32
N ARG A 340 2.31 1.49 0.42
CA ARG A 340 1.15 0.58 0.61
C ARG A 340 -0.25 1.19 0.86
N CYS A 341 -1.24 0.71 0.10
CA CYS A 341 -2.66 0.92 0.39
C CYS A 341 -3.05 0.40 1.79
N SER A 342 -3.65 1.25 2.63
CA SER A 342 -4.20 0.87 3.94
C SER A 342 -5.74 0.93 3.99
N GLY A 343 -6.40 1.09 2.84
CA GLY A 343 -7.85 1.24 2.72
C GLY A 343 -8.58 0.01 2.19
N ARG A 344 -9.76 -0.27 2.74
CA ARG A 344 -10.75 -1.19 2.12
C ARG A 344 -11.27 -0.56 0.84
N GLY A 345 -11.40 -1.33 -0.25
CA GLY A 345 -11.94 -0.80 -1.50
C GLY A 345 -11.37 -1.45 -2.76
N VAL A 346 -11.78 -0.91 -3.89
CA VAL A 346 -11.32 -1.33 -5.23
C VAL A 346 -10.51 -0.19 -5.84
N SER A 347 -9.26 -0.44 -6.17
CA SER A 347 -8.37 0.45 -6.90
C SER A 347 -8.11 -0.10 -8.30
N VAL A 348 -8.36 0.70 -9.33
CA VAL A 348 -8.12 0.37 -10.75
C VAL A 348 -7.12 1.36 -11.32
N LEU A 349 -5.88 0.88 -11.32
CA LEU A 349 -4.71 1.18 -12.11
C LEU A 349 -4.87 0.99 -13.64
N LEU A 350 -5.01 2.01 -14.48
CA LEU A 350 -4.83 1.84 -15.93
C LEU A 350 -3.53 2.49 -16.38
N GLU A 351 -2.62 1.69 -16.92
CA GLU A 351 -1.31 2.14 -17.38
C GLU A 351 -1.22 2.13 -18.91
N HIS A 352 -0.94 3.28 -19.50
CA HIS A 352 -0.53 3.39 -20.89
C HIS A 352 0.97 3.65 -20.93
N LYS A 353 1.76 2.62 -21.28
CA LYS A 353 3.18 2.80 -21.62
C LYS A 353 3.21 3.44 -22.99
N THR A 354 3.59 4.72 -23.08
CA THR A 354 3.89 5.30 -24.39
C THR A 354 5.15 4.59 -24.89
N ARG A 355 5.02 3.78 -25.96
CA ARG A 355 6.19 3.21 -26.61
C ARG A 355 7.04 4.37 -27.07
N SER A 356 8.23 4.52 -26.49
CA SER A 356 9.33 5.37 -26.96
C SER A 356 8.97 6.86 -27.17
N TYR A 357 9.79 7.77 -26.70
CA TYR A 357 9.62 9.22 -26.92
C TYR A 357 9.57 9.63 -28.41
N TYR A 358 9.80 8.68 -29.33
CA TYR A 358 9.89 8.87 -30.77
C TYR A 358 8.62 8.54 -31.56
N ASP A 359 7.64 7.82 -31.00
CA ASP A 359 6.39 7.50 -31.71
C ASP A 359 5.32 8.57 -31.41
N ASN A 360 5.23 9.56 -32.29
CA ASN A 360 4.33 10.72 -32.18
C ASN A 360 2.85 10.38 -32.43
N GLU A 361 2.26 9.38 -31.77
CA GLU A 361 0.79 9.15 -31.78
C GLU A 361 0.11 9.63 -30.48
N PRO A 362 -0.15 10.95 -30.31
CA PRO A 362 -0.80 11.50 -29.12
C PRO A 362 -2.33 11.36 -29.11
N LEU A 363 -3.01 11.05 -30.23
CA LEU A 363 -4.46 11.29 -30.36
C LEU A 363 -5.38 10.17 -29.83
N HIS A 364 -4.93 8.91 -29.79
CA HIS A 364 -5.79 7.78 -29.42
C HIS A 364 -5.94 7.54 -27.91
N ALA A 365 -5.07 8.16 -27.09
CA ALA A 365 -5.08 7.97 -25.65
C ALA A 365 -6.33 8.58 -24.99
N ASP A 366 -6.80 9.74 -25.45
CA ASP A 366 -7.87 10.48 -24.77
C ASP A 366 -9.25 9.83 -24.94
N ILE A 367 -9.62 9.42 -26.17
CA ILE A 367 -10.91 8.74 -26.46
C ILE A 367 -11.04 7.44 -25.66
N THR A 368 -9.93 6.74 -25.44
CA THR A 368 -9.94 5.49 -24.71
C THR A 368 -10.09 5.71 -23.19
N ARG A 369 -9.66 6.87 -22.66
CA ARG A 369 -9.75 7.19 -21.21
C ARG A 369 -11.21 7.43 -20.86
N THR A 370 -11.90 8.08 -21.79
CA THR A 370 -13.34 8.29 -21.78
C THR A 370 -14.10 7.02 -21.53
N ALA A 371 -13.95 6.08 -22.47
CA ALA A 371 -14.71 4.86 -22.47
C ALA A 371 -14.40 4.08 -21.20
N ALA A 372 -13.15 4.12 -20.72
CA ALA A 372 -12.75 3.42 -19.52
C ALA A 372 -13.42 3.95 -18.26
N LEU A 373 -13.38 5.27 -18.06
CA LEU A 373 -14.02 5.90 -16.92
C LEU A 373 -15.54 5.75 -16.99
N GLU A 374 -16.17 5.95 -18.14
CA GLU A 374 -17.61 5.75 -18.32
C GLU A 374 -18.02 4.30 -18.03
N ALA A 375 -17.26 3.33 -18.53
CA ALA A 375 -17.51 1.92 -18.28
C ALA A 375 -17.37 1.56 -16.80
N LEU A 376 -16.36 2.12 -16.11
CA LEU A 376 -16.16 1.95 -14.66
C LEU A 376 -17.31 2.56 -13.87
N VAL A 377 -17.65 3.83 -14.12
CA VAL A 377 -18.74 4.50 -13.40
C VAL A 377 -20.08 3.82 -13.66
N ALA A 378 -20.31 3.27 -14.86
CA ALA A 378 -21.48 2.46 -15.16
C ALA A 378 -21.57 1.15 -14.35
N GLN A 379 -20.46 0.67 -13.76
CA GLN A 379 -20.49 -0.47 -12.84
C GLN A 379 -20.80 -0.08 -11.39
N LEU A 380 -20.60 1.19 -11.01
CA LEU A 380 -20.82 1.68 -9.65
C LEU A 380 -22.32 1.71 -9.30
N ASP A 381 -22.63 1.59 -8.01
CA ASP A 381 -23.92 2.06 -7.51
C ASP A 381 -23.85 3.57 -7.30
N THR A 382 -24.15 4.31 -8.36
CA THR A 382 -24.06 5.79 -8.39
C THR A 382 -24.94 6.48 -7.36
N ARG A 383 -25.91 5.78 -6.76
CA ARG A 383 -26.78 6.29 -5.69
C ARG A 383 -26.11 6.25 -4.32
N ARG A 384 -25.04 5.46 -4.16
CA ARG A 384 -24.29 5.31 -2.91
C ARG A 384 -23.08 6.21 -2.80
N ILE A 385 -22.53 6.66 -3.93
CA ILE A 385 -21.39 7.57 -3.94
C ILE A 385 -21.81 8.93 -3.36
N ARG A 386 -21.30 9.22 -2.16
CA ARG A 386 -21.48 10.47 -1.42
C ARG A 386 -20.29 11.40 -1.58
N THR A 387 -19.10 10.84 -1.68
CA THR A 387 -17.86 11.60 -1.81
C THR A 387 -17.22 11.36 -3.16
N VAL A 388 -16.86 12.44 -3.85
CA VAL A 388 -16.00 12.37 -5.03
C VAL A 388 -14.71 13.12 -4.71
N ASP A 389 -13.57 12.45 -4.79
CA ASP A 389 -12.23 13.05 -4.59
C ASP A 389 -11.50 13.18 -5.92
N LEU A 390 -11.39 14.41 -6.41
CA LEU A 390 -10.66 14.80 -7.62
C LEU A 390 -9.32 15.47 -7.28
N SER A 391 -8.90 15.50 -6.02
CA SER A 391 -7.66 16.15 -5.58
C SER A 391 -6.39 15.60 -6.19
N SER A 392 -6.51 14.44 -6.84
CA SER A 392 -5.40 13.74 -7.45
C SER A 392 -5.45 13.70 -8.97
N ALA A 393 -6.52 14.24 -9.56
CA ALA A 393 -6.64 14.37 -10.99
C ALA A 393 -5.85 15.61 -11.42
N HIS A 394 -4.70 15.44 -12.07
CA HIS A 394 -4.04 16.55 -12.77
C HIS A 394 -4.85 16.90 -14.03
N LEU A 395 -5.95 17.60 -13.79
CA LEU A 395 -6.97 17.89 -14.77
C LEU A 395 -6.44 18.82 -15.87
N SER A 396 -5.46 19.68 -15.56
CA SER A 396 -4.83 20.65 -16.49
C SER A 396 -4.35 20.06 -17.82
N VAL A 397 -4.08 18.75 -17.87
CA VAL A 397 -3.46 18.10 -19.02
C VAL A 397 -4.47 17.49 -19.99
N VAL A 398 -5.72 17.25 -19.56
CA VAL A 398 -6.80 16.81 -20.45
C VAL A 398 -7.41 18.07 -21.07
N GLY A 399 -7.18 18.30 -22.36
CA GLY A 399 -7.76 19.42 -23.09
C GLY A 399 -9.28 19.45 -22.89
N LEU A 400 -9.79 20.54 -22.31
CA LEU A 400 -11.21 20.76 -22.05
C LEU A 400 -11.97 21.03 -23.35
N ASN A 401 -12.15 20.01 -24.17
CA ASN A 401 -13.15 20.05 -25.22
C ASN A 401 -14.53 19.78 -24.59
N GLU A 402 -15.61 20.24 -25.22
CA GLU A 402 -17.01 20.02 -24.77
C GLU A 402 -17.38 18.53 -24.59
N HIS A 403 -16.50 17.63 -25.04
CA HIS A 403 -16.57 16.20 -24.90
C HIS A 403 -15.66 15.64 -23.80
N ASP A 404 -15.33 16.42 -22.76
CA ASP A 404 -14.53 15.93 -21.64
C ASP A 404 -15.23 14.73 -20.98
N PRO A 405 -14.63 13.55 -21.06
CA PRO A 405 -15.26 12.31 -20.61
C PRO A 405 -15.54 12.21 -19.14
N LEU A 406 -14.70 12.88 -18.34
CA LEU A 406 -14.87 12.94 -16.91
C LEU A 406 -16.25 13.51 -16.60
N ASN A 407 -16.72 14.45 -17.42
CA ASN A 407 -18.00 15.07 -17.22
C ASN A 407 -19.16 14.10 -17.50
N THR A 408 -19.11 13.35 -18.60
CA THR A 408 -20.14 12.37 -18.94
C THR A 408 -20.18 11.26 -17.88
N ALA A 409 -19.02 10.83 -17.40
CA ALA A 409 -18.94 9.77 -16.40
C ALA A 409 -19.42 10.21 -15.01
N LEU A 410 -19.26 11.49 -14.62
CA LEU A 410 -19.72 11.97 -13.31
C LEU A 410 -21.22 12.30 -13.27
N VAL A 411 -21.85 12.56 -14.42
CA VAL A 411 -23.28 12.89 -14.57
C VAL A 411 -24.25 11.95 -13.82
N PRO A 412 -24.04 10.63 -13.77
CA PRO A 412 -24.88 9.70 -13.02
C PRO A 412 -24.80 9.83 -11.48
N LEU A 413 -23.78 10.48 -10.93
CA LEU A 413 -23.50 10.56 -9.48
C LEU A 413 -24.34 11.63 -8.79
N THR A 414 -25.66 11.43 -8.76
CA THR A 414 -26.61 12.45 -8.26
C THR A 414 -26.63 12.64 -6.73
N LYS A 415 -26.06 11.69 -5.96
CA LYS A 415 -26.08 11.66 -4.49
C LYS A 415 -24.80 12.16 -3.82
N VAL A 416 -23.87 12.69 -4.62
CA VAL A 416 -22.63 13.31 -4.14
C VAL A 416 -22.97 14.51 -3.28
N ASP A 417 -22.64 14.41 -1.99
CA ASP A 417 -22.80 15.48 -1.01
C ASP A 417 -21.47 16.15 -0.66
N THR A 418 -20.34 15.50 -0.98
CA THR A 418 -18.99 15.97 -0.70
C THR A 418 -18.14 15.86 -1.96
N LEU A 419 -17.51 16.97 -2.36
CA LEU A 419 -16.56 17.03 -3.46
C LEU A 419 -15.22 17.52 -2.96
N VAL A 420 -14.16 16.74 -3.14
CA VAL A 420 -12.78 17.10 -2.77
C VAL A 420 -12.03 17.51 -4.03
N LEU A 421 -11.39 18.68 -3.99
CA LEU A 421 -10.57 19.23 -5.07
C LEU A 421 -9.13 19.41 -4.61
N SER A 422 -8.23 19.55 -5.57
CA SER A 422 -6.83 19.86 -5.32
C SER A 422 -6.67 21.35 -4.96
N ALA A 423 -5.71 21.67 -4.11
CA ALA A 423 -5.25 23.03 -3.85
C ALA A 423 -3.78 23.18 -4.29
N THR A 424 -3.52 23.21 -5.60
CA THR A 424 -2.19 23.41 -6.17
C THR A 424 -2.17 24.63 -7.12
N ASP A 425 -1.00 25.21 -7.38
CA ASP A 425 -0.88 26.50 -8.09
C ASP A 425 -1.29 26.46 -9.58
N ASN A 426 -1.38 25.26 -10.16
CA ASN A 426 -1.82 25.04 -11.54
C ASN A 426 -3.36 24.93 -11.67
N ASP A 427 -4.11 25.08 -10.56
CA ASP A 427 -5.52 24.70 -10.44
C ASP A 427 -6.55 25.81 -10.67
N VAL A 428 -6.21 26.90 -11.37
CA VAL A 428 -7.23 27.85 -11.91
C VAL A 428 -8.30 27.12 -12.73
N SER A 429 -7.98 25.88 -13.13
CA SER A 429 -8.82 24.92 -13.83
C SER A 429 -9.95 24.30 -13.00
N ASP A 430 -9.78 23.88 -11.76
CA ASP A 430 -10.69 22.88 -11.16
C ASP A 430 -12.07 23.45 -10.79
N VAL A 431 -12.09 24.64 -10.18
CA VAL A 431 -13.35 25.33 -9.88
C VAL A 431 -14.01 25.86 -11.15
N ALA A 432 -13.22 26.38 -12.10
CA ALA A 432 -13.71 26.77 -13.41
C ALA A 432 -14.28 25.58 -14.20
N ARG A 433 -13.72 24.37 -14.02
CA ARG A 433 -14.22 23.12 -14.60
C ARG A 433 -15.54 22.70 -14.01
N LEU A 434 -15.72 22.80 -12.69
CA LEU A 434 -17.04 22.54 -12.09
C LEU A 434 -18.14 23.44 -12.64
N ARG A 435 -17.78 24.68 -12.99
CA ARG A 435 -18.70 25.57 -13.70
C ARG A 435 -18.94 25.13 -15.14
N ARG A 436 -17.89 24.78 -15.91
CA ARG A 436 -18.04 24.25 -17.27
C ARG A 436 -18.88 22.97 -17.31
N LEU A 437 -18.75 22.12 -16.29
CA LEU A 437 -19.58 20.94 -16.05
C LEU A 437 -21.08 21.28 -16.00
N CYS A 438 -21.46 22.40 -15.37
CA CYS A 438 -22.84 22.90 -15.41
C CYS A 438 -23.24 23.34 -16.83
N GLU A 439 -22.36 24.13 -17.48
CA GLU A 439 -22.61 24.77 -18.77
C GLU A 439 -22.79 23.73 -19.90
N VAL A 440 -21.90 22.75 -20.02
CA VAL A 440 -21.90 21.74 -21.09
C VAL A 440 -23.15 20.87 -21.07
N TYR A 441 -23.62 20.45 -19.89
CA TYR A 441 -24.77 19.53 -19.78
C TYR A 441 -26.10 20.27 -19.65
N ASN A 442 -26.11 21.60 -19.79
CA ASN A 442 -27.27 22.43 -19.53
C ASN A 442 -27.93 22.08 -18.19
N ARG A 443 -27.10 21.83 -17.17
CA ARG A 443 -27.54 21.45 -15.82
C ARG A 443 -27.29 22.62 -14.89
N GLU A 444 -28.29 22.91 -14.06
CA GLU A 444 -28.16 23.93 -13.02
C GLU A 444 -27.06 23.58 -12.00
N ALA A 445 -26.82 22.29 -11.75
CA ALA A 445 -25.72 21.78 -10.94
C ALA A 445 -25.36 20.32 -11.33
N PRO A 446 -24.07 19.96 -11.49
CA PRO A 446 -23.65 18.57 -11.78
C PRO A 446 -23.97 17.63 -10.62
N PHE A 447 -23.91 18.17 -9.40
CA PHE A 447 -24.19 17.46 -8.15
C PHE A 447 -25.27 18.22 -7.37
N PRO A 448 -26.56 17.92 -7.58
CA PRO A 448 -27.66 18.65 -6.92
C PRO A 448 -27.65 18.45 -5.40
N SER A 449 -27.11 17.33 -4.91
CA SER A 449 -26.99 17.01 -3.48
C SER A 449 -25.73 17.58 -2.82
N LEU A 450 -24.84 18.23 -3.57
CA LEU A 450 -23.55 18.70 -3.06
C LEU A 450 -23.78 19.75 -1.96
N SER A 451 -23.30 19.41 -0.76
CA SER A 451 -23.41 20.24 0.45
C SER A 451 -22.04 20.69 0.94
N THR A 452 -20.99 19.93 0.65
CA THR A 452 -19.64 20.15 1.13
C THR A 452 -18.65 20.22 -0.03
N LEU A 453 -17.90 21.31 -0.12
CA LEU A 453 -16.75 21.43 -1.01
C LEU A 453 -15.47 21.41 -0.18
N ALA A 454 -14.58 20.45 -0.39
CA ALA A 454 -13.34 20.28 0.34
C ALA A 454 -12.13 20.54 -0.55
N PHE A 455 -11.08 21.16 0.00
CA PHE A 455 -9.81 21.38 -0.71
C PHE A 455 -8.68 20.61 -0.05
N LYS A 456 -8.00 19.73 -0.78
CA LYS A 456 -6.90 18.90 -0.27
C LYS A 456 -5.55 19.49 -0.70
N HIS A 457 -4.70 19.80 0.27
CA HIS A 457 -3.32 20.21 0.01
C HIS A 457 -2.44 18.97 -0.18
N ARG A 458 -1.55 19.00 -1.18
CA ARG A 458 -0.57 17.95 -1.41
C ARG A 458 0.80 18.45 -0.92
N PRO A 459 1.37 17.84 0.14
CA PRO A 459 2.65 18.28 0.71
C PRO A 459 3.81 18.34 -0.31
N SER A 460 3.74 17.51 -1.36
CA SER A 460 4.77 17.41 -2.39
C SER A 460 4.78 18.57 -3.39
N GLN A 461 3.79 19.47 -3.35
CA GLN A 461 3.71 20.63 -4.23
C GLN A 461 3.55 21.87 -3.37
N ALA A 462 4.62 22.68 -3.26
CA ALA A 462 4.55 23.95 -2.57
C ALA A 462 3.50 24.82 -3.26
N ILE A 463 2.47 25.24 -2.51
CA ILE A 463 1.63 26.36 -2.92
C ILE A 463 2.50 27.62 -2.82
N SER A 464 2.69 28.33 -3.92
CA SER A 464 3.51 29.54 -4.01
C SER A 464 3.04 30.61 -3.01
N SER A 465 1.73 30.71 -2.79
CA SER A 465 1.13 31.20 -1.54
C SER A 465 -0.39 30.94 -1.51
N ALA A 466 -0.95 30.73 -0.31
CA ALA A 466 -2.41 30.66 -0.10
C ALA A 466 -3.17 31.84 -0.70
N THR A 467 -2.56 33.04 -0.61
CA THR A 467 -3.11 34.29 -1.15
C THR A 467 -3.18 34.27 -2.68
N GLU A 468 -2.12 33.81 -3.35
CA GLU A 468 -2.10 33.72 -4.81
C GLU A 468 -3.12 32.71 -5.35
N TRP A 469 -3.25 31.55 -4.70
CA TRP A 469 -4.29 30.58 -5.05
C TRP A 469 -5.69 31.19 -4.93
N LEU A 470 -5.94 31.92 -3.83
CA LEU A 470 -7.21 32.61 -3.60
C LEU A 470 -7.48 33.69 -4.65
N GLU A 471 -6.51 34.54 -4.97
CA GLU A 471 -6.68 35.58 -6.00
C GLU A 471 -7.05 34.98 -7.35
N ARG A 472 -6.42 33.85 -7.72
CA ARG A 472 -6.71 33.15 -8.96
C ARG A 472 -8.08 32.44 -8.97
N ASN A 473 -8.51 31.86 -7.84
CA ASN A 473 -9.71 31.01 -7.77
C ASN A 473 -10.96 31.71 -7.20
N ARG A 474 -10.84 32.89 -6.59
CA ARG A 474 -11.94 33.61 -5.94
C ARG A 474 -13.08 33.91 -6.91
N SER A 475 -12.79 34.43 -8.10
CA SER A 475 -13.83 34.79 -9.08
C SER A 475 -14.58 33.55 -9.63
N PRO A 476 -13.89 32.49 -10.12
CA PRO A 476 -14.56 31.23 -10.50
C PRO A 476 -15.39 30.61 -9.37
N LEU A 477 -14.88 30.61 -8.15
CA LEU A 477 -15.57 30.06 -6.98
C LEU A 477 -16.83 30.85 -6.65
N ARG A 478 -16.74 32.19 -6.63
CA ARG A 478 -17.91 33.06 -6.43
C ARG A 478 -18.98 32.84 -7.49
N ALA A 479 -18.58 32.71 -8.76
CA ALA A 479 -19.51 32.47 -9.86
C ALA A 479 -20.23 31.12 -9.71
N TYR A 480 -19.48 30.05 -9.41
CA TYR A 480 -20.04 28.72 -9.17
C TYR A 480 -21.00 28.70 -7.99
N LEU A 481 -20.59 29.26 -6.84
CA LEU A 481 -21.43 29.31 -5.63
C LEU A 481 -22.70 30.14 -5.86
N SER A 482 -22.61 31.25 -6.59
CA SER A 482 -23.77 32.09 -6.92
C SER A 482 -24.73 31.38 -7.85
N SER A 483 -24.22 30.69 -8.89
CA SER A 483 -25.02 29.89 -9.81
C SER A 483 -25.77 28.77 -9.08
N ARG A 484 -25.08 28.02 -8.20
CA ARG A 484 -25.73 27.01 -7.35
C ARG A 484 -26.79 27.58 -6.43
N LYS A 485 -26.53 28.74 -5.82
CA LYS A 485 -27.49 29.42 -4.94
C LYS A 485 -28.73 29.85 -5.71
N ALA A 486 -28.57 30.36 -6.93
CA ALA A 486 -29.69 30.74 -7.80
C ALA A 486 -30.55 29.52 -8.18
N ALA A 487 -29.93 28.36 -8.35
CA ALA A 487 -30.60 27.08 -8.60
C ALA A 487 -31.20 26.41 -7.33
N GLY A 488 -31.13 27.04 -6.16
CA GLY A 488 -31.63 26.45 -4.91
C GLY A 488 -30.75 25.34 -4.31
N HIS A 489 -29.50 25.19 -4.78
CA HIS A 489 -28.55 24.16 -4.39
C HIS A 489 -27.35 24.72 -3.58
N ALA A 490 -27.62 25.58 -2.60
CA ALA A 490 -26.58 26.20 -1.79
C ALA A 490 -25.72 25.17 -1.03
N LEU A 491 -24.41 25.41 -0.95
CA LEU A 491 -23.51 24.61 -0.11
C LEU A 491 -23.79 24.90 1.37
N ALA A 492 -23.65 23.86 2.20
CA ALA A 492 -23.70 23.97 3.65
C ALA A 492 -22.30 24.22 4.25
N HIS A 493 -21.26 23.62 3.65
CA HIS A 493 -19.91 23.59 4.21
C HIS A 493 -18.83 23.78 3.14
N ILE A 494 -17.75 24.44 3.52
CA ILE A 494 -16.48 24.39 2.80
C ILE A 494 -15.41 23.94 3.79
N ALA A 495 -14.68 22.90 3.40
CA ALA A 495 -13.71 22.21 4.22
C ALA A 495 -12.32 22.24 3.55
N THR A 496 -11.31 21.86 4.32
CA THR A 496 -9.98 21.59 3.79
C THR A 496 -9.50 20.26 4.36
N ALA A 497 -8.85 19.45 3.52
CA ALA A 497 -8.26 18.18 3.90
C ALA A 497 -6.74 18.32 3.93
N GLY A 498 -6.12 17.93 5.04
CA GLY A 498 -4.67 17.91 5.20
C GLY A 498 -4.28 16.80 6.17
N THR A 499 -3.12 16.19 5.94
CA THR A 499 -2.68 14.99 6.67
C THR A 499 -2.04 15.28 8.02
N ASP A 500 -1.66 16.52 8.30
CA ASP A 500 -1.12 16.91 9.61
C ASP A 500 -1.56 18.34 9.96
N PRO A 501 -2.33 18.55 11.05
CA PRO A 501 -2.70 19.89 11.51
C PRO A 501 -1.54 20.68 12.12
N ASP A 502 -0.45 20.02 12.56
CA ASP A 502 0.59 20.66 13.37
C ASP A 502 1.81 21.12 12.54
N SER A 503 1.91 20.74 11.26
CA SER A 503 3.12 20.98 10.46
C SER A 503 3.04 22.15 9.46
N ASP A 504 1.90 22.83 9.30
CA ASP A 504 1.72 23.79 8.19
C ASP A 504 0.92 25.06 8.59
N HIS A 505 1.66 26.12 8.94
CA HIS A 505 1.11 27.45 9.23
C HIS A 505 0.41 28.07 8.01
N ASP A 506 0.90 27.80 6.80
CA ASP A 506 0.33 28.33 5.57
C ASP A 506 -1.01 27.67 5.23
N LEU A 507 -1.15 26.38 5.52
CA LEU A 507 -2.44 25.67 5.42
C LEU A 507 -3.49 26.23 6.39
N THR A 508 -3.07 26.60 7.61
CA THR A 508 -3.98 27.21 8.61
C THR A 508 -4.43 28.60 8.19
N ARG A 509 -3.53 29.40 7.60
CA ARG A 509 -3.87 30.69 7.01
C ARG A 509 -4.82 30.52 5.83
N PHE A 510 -4.53 29.62 4.90
CA PHE A 510 -5.37 29.28 3.75
C PHE A 510 -6.80 28.91 4.18
N ARG A 511 -6.93 28.03 5.18
CA ARG A 511 -8.20 27.64 5.80
C ARG A 511 -9.03 28.84 6.25
N THR A 512 -8.38 29.76 6.97
CA THR A 512 -9.04 30.93 7.54
C THR A 512 -9.48 31.91 6.45
N GLU A 513 -8.64 32.12 5.44
CA GLU A 513 -8.93 33.03 4.34
C GLU A 513 -10.07 32.51 3.43
N ILE A 514 -10.08 31.21 3.09
CA ILE A 514 -11.20 30.58 2.38
C ILE A 514 -12.48 30.64 3.21
N ALA A 515 -12.42 30.27 4.49
CA ALA A 515 -13.60 30.24 5.34
C ALA A 515 -14.27 31.61 5.40
N ARG A 516 -13.50 32.69 5.50
CA ARG A 516 -14.00 34.08 5.47
C ARG A 516 -14.66 34.43 4.14
N ASP A 517 -13.98 34.23 3.01
CA ASP A 517 -14.52 34.54 1.68
C ASP A 517 -15.81 33.78 1.38
N VAL A 518 -15.90 32.55 1.88
CA VAL A 518 -17.08 31.68 1.75
C VAL A 518 -18.19 32.11 2.69
N GLN A 519 -17.85 32.46 3.93
CA GLN A 519 -18.80 32.97 4.89
C GLN A 519 -19.45 34.25 4.37
N ASP A 520 -18.71 35.17 3.74
CA ASP A 520 -19.30 36.35 3.11
C ASP A 520 -20.32 36.00 2.01
N LEU A 521 -20.08 34.93 1.25
CA LEU A 521 -20.99 34.45 0.21
C LEU A 521 -22.24 33.76 0.78
N LEU A 522 -22.07 32.97 1.83
CA LEU A 522 -23.15 32.25 2.52
C LEU A 522 -23.97 33.18 3.44
N ALA A 523 -23.33 34.12 4.12
CA ALA A 523 -23.90 35.00 5.14
C ALA A 523 -24.82 36.08 4.58
N SER A 524 -24.86 36.27 3.26
CA SER A 524 -25.86 37.12 2.58
C SER A 524 -27.33 36.70 2.82
N ARG A 525 -27.61 35.71 3.69
CA ARG A 525 -28.92 35.53 4.33
C ARG A 525 -28.93 34.92 5.75
N MET A 526 -27.79 34.80 6.44
CA MET A 526 -27.75 34.12 7.74
C MET A 526 -27.42 35.07 8.92
N ALA A 527 -28.46 35.72 9.45
CA ALA A 527 -28.58 36.05 10.88
C ALA A 527 -30.06 36.33 11.25
N PRO A 528 -30.60 35.89 12.42
CA PRO A 528 -30.09 34.92 13.39
C PRO A 528 -31.08 33.77 13.66
N LEU A 529 -30.73 32.56 13.25
CA LEU A 529 -31.16 31.31 13.90
C LEU A 529 -29.92 30.40 13.87
N PHE A 530 -29.43 30.02 15.05
CA PHE A 530 -28.20 29.27 15.35
C PHE A 530 -26.92 30.09 15.63
N GLY A 531 -26.36 29.82 16.82
CA GLY A 531 -25.07 30.33 17.28
C GLY A 531 -23.90 29.67 16.55
N LEU A 532 -22.96 30.50 16.14
CA LEU A 532 -21.70 30.13 15.49
C LEU A 532 -20.76 29.44 16.48
N GLY A 533 -20.51 28.15 16.26
CA GLY A 533 -19.30 27.49 16.73
C GLY A 533 -18.29 27.44 15.60
N LEU A 534 -17.23 28.26 15.67
CA LEU A 534 -15.97 27.97 14.98
C LEU A 534 -15.40 26.70 15.63
N ALA A 535 -15.67 25.54 15.05
CA ALA A 535 -14.93 24.35 15.42
C ALA A 535 -13.56 24.44 14.73
N SER A 536 -12.52 24.79 15.50
CA SER A 536 -11.17 24.28 15.26
C SER A 536 -11.17 22.77 15.54
N GLY A 537 -11.94 22.04 14.73
CA GLY A 537 -12.09 20.60 14.83
C GLY A 537 -10.86 19.93 14.26
N GLY A 538 -9.89 19.61 15.11
CA GLY A 538 -8.91 18.58 14.79
C GLY A 538 -9.63 17.33 14.26
N SER A 539 -9.13 16.79 13.16
CA SER A 539 -9.63 15.65 12.37
C SER A 539 -10.40 14.56 13.17
N LYS A 540 -11.69 14.81 13.46
CA LYS A 540 -12.60 13.85 14.12
C LYS A 540 -13.94 13.67 13.40
N LEU A 541 -14.15 14.31 12.25
CA LEU A 541 -15.40 14.24 11.47
C LEU A 541 -15.58 12.94 10.65
N LEU A 542 -15.02 11.82 11.12
CA LEU A 542 -15.24 10.48 10.56
C LEU A 542 -15.36 9.38 11.64
N ARG A 543 -16.02 9.66 12.78
CA ARG A 543 -16.49 8.60 13.71
C ARG A 543 -17.86 8.92 14.33
N ARG A 544 -18.88 8.12 14.01
CA ARG A 544 -20.06 7.90 14.86
C ARG A 544 -19.75 6.81 15.91
N PRO A 545 -20.43 6.78 17.07
CA PRO A 545 -19.89 6.17 18.28
C PRO A 545 -20.01 4.64 18.27
N ALA A 546 -18.88 3.96 18.44
CA ALA A 546 -18.85 2.57 18.86
C ALA A 546 -19.03 2.51 20.40
N ARG A 547 -19.89 1.59 20.84
CA ARG A 547 -20.15 1.27 22.25
C ARG A 547 -18.84 0.97 22.98
N MET A 548 -18.70 1.54 24.18
CA MET A 548 -17.64 1.23 25.12
C MET A 548 -17.70 -0.25 25.55
N TYR A 549 -16.57 -0.95 25.45
CA TYR A 549 -16.16 -1.96 26.43
C TYR A 549 -14.78 -1.55 26.94
N GLY A 550 -14.66 -1.51 28.27
CA GLY A 550 -13.52 -0.93 28.99
C GLY A 550 -12.27 -1.82 28.97
N GLY A 551 -11.12 -1.16 28.92
CA GLY A 551 -9.80 -1.73 29.20
C GLY A 551 -8.90 -0.58 29.69
N VAL A 552 -8.51 -0.65 30.95
CA VAL A 552 -7.72 0.36 31.67
C VAL A 552 -6.27 0.33 31.17
N GLY A 553 -5.76 1.47 30.69
CA GLY A 553 -4.35 1.66 30.34
C GLY A 553 -3.81 2.92 31.01
N LEU A 554 -2.83 2.75 31.90
CA LEU A 554 -2.07 3.81 32.58
C LEU A 554 -1.05 4.46 31.62
N PRO A 555 -0.64 5.72 31.86
CA PRO A 555 0.19 6.50 30.93
C PRO A 555 1.70 6.25 31.10
N ALA A 556 2.42 6.29 29.98
CA ALA A 556 3.88 6.31 29.92
C ALA A 556 4.46 7.72 30.22
N PRO A 557 5.64 7.84 30.84
CA PRO A 557 6.22 9.13 31.20
C PRO A 557 7.02 9.77 30.05
N SER A 558 6.97 11.10 30.04
CA SER A 558 7.67 12.03 29.14
C SER A 558 9.20 11.95 29.26
N HIS A 559 9.89 11.77 28.12
CA HIS A 559 11.34 11.93 28.01
C HIS A 559 11.74 13.41 28.09
N GLY A 560 12.45 13.77 29.17
CA GLY A 560 13.21 15.03 29.26
C GLY A 560 14.60 14.86 28.67
N GLN A 561 14.94 15.70 27.70
CA GLN A 561 16.31 15.89 27.20
C GLN A 561 17.15 16.58 28.27
N ALA A 562 18.26 15.95 28.67
CA ALA A 562 19.32 16.61 29.42
C ALA A 562 20.64 16.50 28.65
N ARG A 563 21.10 17.65 28.14
CA ARG A 563 22.46 17.88 27.67
C ARG A 563 23.44 17.71 28.83
N SER A 564 24.54 17.00 28.61
CA SER A 564 25.76 17.17 29.41
C SER A 564 26.96 17.21 28.48
N ALA A 565 27.69 18.31 28.59
CA ALA A 565 29.04 18.52 28.11
C ALA A 565 29.97 18.51 29.33
N LEU A 566 31.13 17.85 29.22
CA LEU A 566 32.45 18.14 29.84
C LEU A 566 33.29 16.85 29.76
N VAL A 567 34.34 16.82 28.93
CA VAL A 567 35.76 17.05 29.31
C VAL A 567 36.25 16.04 30.35
N HIS A 568 36.93 14.97 29.94
CA HIS A 568 38.37 14.91 29.67
C HIS A 568 38.73 13.66 28.88
#